data_AF-A0A7J9YIY6-F1
#
_entry.id   AF-A0A7J9YIY6-F1
#
_cell.length_a   1.000
_cell.length_b   1.000
_cell.length_c   1.000
_cell.angle_alpha   90.00
_cell.angle_beta   90.00
_cell.angle_gamma   90.00
#
_symmetry.space_group_name_H-M   'P 1'
#
loop_
_entity.id
_entity.type
_entity.pdbx_description
1 polymer ?
#
loop_
_entity_poly.entity_id
_entity_poly.type
_entity_poly.pdbx_seq_one_letter_code
_entity_poly.pdbx_strand_id
1 'polypeptide(L)'
;MSALERRLQLLLDQARYERVAAAARTRGISVSAVIRDAIDRGLDVHPDVTLPALDVILEAEEAHVPSNPDDLVAELHEMRGASLP
;
A
#
# COMPACT_ATOMS: atom_id res chain seq x y z
N MET A 1 -12.12 2.58 9.08
CA MET A 1 -11.05 3.43 9.65
C MET A 1 -10.89 3.05 11.12
N SER A 2 -9.78 2.40 11.49
CA SER A 2 -9.50 2.09 12.90
C SER A 2 -9.06 3.36 13.62
N ALA A 3 -9.61 3.63 14.80
CA ALA A 3 -9.09 4.67 15.67
C ALA A 3 -7.67 4.31 16.14
N LEU A 4 -6.81 5.31 16.33
CA LEU A 4 -5.47 5.13 16.88
C LEU A 4 -5.55 5.12 18.41
N GLU A 5 -5.58 3.94 19.02
CA GLU A 5 -5.88 3.79 20.46
C GLU A 5 -4.65 3.79 21.36
N ARG A 6 -3.47 3.49 20.82
CA ARG A 6 -2.21 3.34 21.57
C ARG A 6 -1.18 4.37 21.12
N ARG A 7 -0.57 5.07 22.09
CA ARG A 7 0.49 6.07 21.83
C ARG A 7 1.86 5.44 21.97
N LEU A 8 2.68 5.57 20.91
CA LEU A 8 4.10 5.22 20.92
C LEU A 8 4.94 6.50 21.05
N GLN A 9 5.94 6.48 21.93
CA GLN A 9 7.01 7.48 21.99
C GLN A 9 8.32 6.79 21.60
N LEU A 10 9.01 7.33 20.59
CA LEU A 10 10.24 6.79 20.04
C LEU A 10 11.27 7.91 19.91
N LEU A 11 12.50 7.67 20.39
CA LEU A 11 13.63 8.55 20.15
C LEU A 11 14.44 8.01 18.97
N LEU A 12 14.76 8.90 18.04
CA LEU A 12 15.62 8.61 16.90
C LEU A 12 16.88 9.46 17.01
N ASP A 13 18.00 8.89 16.56
CA ASP A 13 19.18 9.71 16.26
C ASP A 13 18.89 10.64 15.07
N GLN A 14 19.77 11.63 14.88
CA GLN A 14 19.62 12.64 13.84
C GLN A 14 19.52 12.02 12.44
N ALA A 15 20.38 11.05 12.13
CA ALA A 15 20.42 10.43 10.80
C ALA A 15 19.13 9.65 10.48
N ARG A 16 18.59 8.91 11.46
CA ARG A 16 17.31 8.21 11.33
C ARG A 16 16.16 9.19 11.19
N TYR A 17 16.13 10.25 11.99
CA TYR A 17 15.09 11.27 11.89
C TYR A 17 15.10 11.93 10.51
N GLU A 18 16.27 12.33 10.00
CA GLU A 18 16.41 12.94 8.68
C GLU A 18 15.89 12.03 7.56
N ARG A 19 16.21 10.73 7.64
CA ARG A 19 15.72 9.74 6.67
C ARG A 19 14.20 9.64 6.66
N VAL A 20 13.56 9.57 7.82
CA VAL A 20 12.09 9.47 7.92
C VAL A 20 11.44 10.80 7.51
N ALA A 21 12.02 11.93 7.92
CA ALA A 21 11.53 13.26 7.55
C ALA A 21 11.64 13.53 6.05
N ALA A 22 12.71 13.08 5.40
CA ALA A 22 12.86 13.15 3.95
C ALA A 22 11.78 12.34 3.23
N ALA A 23 11.55 11.10 3.65
CA ALA A 23 10.50 10.25 3.10
C ALA A 23 9.10 10.87 3.27
N ALA A 24 8.83 11.47 4.43
CA ALA A 24 7.59 12.18 4.73
C ALA A 24 7.38 13.37 3.76
N ARG A 25 8.41 14.20 3.56
CA ARG A 25 8.37 15.32 2.60
C ARG A 25 8.14 14.86 1.17
N THR A 26 8.88 13.84 0.71
CA THR A 26 8.75 13.30 -0.66
C THR A 26 7.34 12.77 -0.93
N ARG A 27 6.68 12.19 0.07
CA ARG A 27 5.35 11.60 -0.05
C ARG A 27 4.21 12.58 0.31
N GLY A 28 4.51 13.75 0.86
CA GLY A 28 3.50 14.70 1.33
C GLY A 28 2.68 14.22 2.53
N ILE A 29 3.26 13.36 3.38
CA ILE A 29 2.57 12.77 4.54
C ILE A 29 3.32 13.04 5.85
N SER A 30 2.70 12.75 6.99
CA SER A 30 3.35 12.93 8.29
C SER A 30 4.46 11.90 8.54
N VAL A 31 5.45 12.27 9.36
CA VAL A 31 6.48 11.33 9.88
C VAL A 31 5.83 10.11 10.53
N SER A 32 4.76 10.31 11.31
CA SER A 32 4.02 9.21 11.95
C SER A 32 3.37 8.26 10.94
N ALA A 33 2.91 8.76 9.79
CA ALA A 33 2.37 7.91 8.72
C ALA A 33 3.49 7.07 8.08
N VAL A 34 4.66 7.67 7.81
CA VAL A 34 5.84 6.93 7.31
C VAL A 34 6.27 5.84 8.29
N ILE A 35 6.28 6.13 9.60
CA ILE A 35 6.63 5.14 10.63
C ILE A 35 5.63 3.98 10.63
N ARG A 36 4.33 4.25 10.54
CA ARG A 36 3.30 3.18 10.46
C ARG A 36 3.48 2.34 9.21
N ASP A 37 3.60 2.95 8.03
CA ASP A 37 3.86 2.22 6.77
C ASP A 37 5.12 1.34 6.87
N ALA A 38 6.17 1.82 7.53
CA ALA A 38 7.41 1.07 7.69
C ALA A 38 7.26 -0.08 8.68
N ILE A 39 6.45 0.08 9.73
CA ILE A 39 6.07 -0.99 10.66
C ILE A 39 5.26 -2.03 9.90
N ASP A 40 4.22 -1.62 9.18
CA ASP A 40 3.37 -2.52 8.41
C ASP A 40 4.24 -3.33 7.44
N ARG A 41 5.06 -2.69 6.60
CA ARG A 41 5.97 -3.42 5.67
C ARG A 41 7.03 -4.28 6.35
N GLY A 42 7.50 -3.87 7.53
CA GLY A 42 8.56 -4.57 8.26
C GLY A 42 8.04 -5.75 9.09
N LEU A 43 6.76 -5.72 9.48
CA LEU A 43 6.10 -6.75 10.26
C LEU A 43 5.15 -7.63 9.42
N ASP A 44 4.63 -7.12 8.29
CA ASP A 44 3.90 -7.87 7.24
C ASP A 44 4.83 -8.75 6.39
N VAL A 45 6.01 -9.10 6.89
CA VAL A 45 6.65 -10.35 6.47
C VAL A 45 5.83 -11.48 7.13
N HIS A 46 4.59 -11.64 6.67
CA HIS A 46 3.82 -12.85 6.85
C HIS A 46 4.36 -13.87 5.85
N PRO A 47 5.18 -14.85 6.26
CA PRO A 47 5.66 -15.88 5.33
C PRO A 47 4.51 -16.71 4.70
N ASP A 48 3.30 -16.65 5.25
CA ASP A 48 2.18 -17.54 4.88
C ASP A 48 1.06 -16.88 4.05
N VAL A 49 1.04 -15.55 3.87
CA VAL A 49 -0.05 -14.88 3.11
C VAL A 49 0.26 -14.78 1.62
N THR A 50 1.53 -14.96 1.22
CA THR A 50 1.95 -14.84 -0.18
C THR A 50 1.43 -16.00 -1.04
N LEU A 51 1.30 -17.20 -0.49
CA LEU A 51 0.89 -18.38 -1.26
C LEU A 51 -0.61 -18.39 -1.62
N PRO A 52 -1.56 -18.16 -0.69
CA PRO A 52 -2.99 -18.19 -1.04
C PRO A 52 -3.40 -17.07 -2.01
N ALA A 53 -2.79 -15.88 -1.91
CA ALA A 53 -3.07 -14.79 -2.84
C ALA A 53 -2.49 -15.07 -4.24
N LEU A 54 -1.33 -15.74 -4.31
CA LEU A 54 -0.74 -16.18 -5.56
C LEU A 54 -1.60 -17.27 -6.22
N ASP A 55 -2.09 -18.24 -5.46
CA ASP A 55 -2.94 -19.31 -5.97
C ASP A 55 -4.21 -18.71 -6.61
N VAL A 56 -4.84 -17.73 -5.98
CA VAL A 56 -6.00 -17.01 -6.55
C VAL A 56 -5.65 -16.32 -7.88
N ILE A 57 -4.46 -15.74 -8.00
CA ILE A 57 -4.01 -15.07 -9.25
C ILE A 57 -3.71 -16.11 -10.33
N LEU A 58 -3.10 -17.25 -9.98
CA LEU A 58 -2.76 -18.31 -10.92
C LEU A 58 -3.98 -19.12 -11.39
N GLU A 59 -5.00 -19.24 -10.54
CA GLU A 59 -6.27 -19.90 -10.85
C GLU A 59 -7.26 -18.97 -11.58
N ALA A 60 -7.00 -17.66 -11.62
CA ALA A 60 -7.85 -16.72 -12.34
C ALA A 60 -7.80 -16.99 -13.85
N GLU A 61 -8.93 -16.82 -14.50
CA GLU A 61 -9.00 -16.85 -15.97
C GLU A 61 -8.17 -15.70 -16.55
N GLU A 62 -7.47 -15.96 -17.66
CA GLU A 62 -6.67 -14.95 -18.34
C GLU A 62 -7.57 -13.78 -18.77
N ALA A 63 -7.32 -12.61 -18.16
CA ALA A 63 -8.08 -11.42 -18.48
C ALA A 63 -7.74 -10.95 -19.91
N HIS A 64 -8.79 -10.56 -20.66
CA HIS A 64 -8.57 -9.80 -21.87
C HIS A 64 -7.97 -8.44 -21.51
N VAL A 65 -6.76 -8.15 -21.99
CA VAL A 65 -6.10 -6.85 -21.79
C VAL A 65 -6.09 -6.09 -23.12
N PRO A 66 -6.67 -4.88 -23.18
CA PRO A 66 -6.60 -4.04 -24.37
C PRO A 66 -5.15 -3.76 -24.79
N SER A 67 -4.88 -3.72 -26.09
CA SER A 67 -3.53 -3.46 -26.61
C SER A 67 -3.02 -2.04 -26.36
N ASN A 68 -3.91 -1.10 -26.06
CA ASN A 68 -3.61 0.28 -25.78
C ASN A 68 -3.80 0.57 -24.28
N PRO A 69 -2.77 1.07 -23.57
CA PRO A 69 -2.86 1.40 -22.15
C PRO A 69 -3.97 2.40 -21.79
N ASP A 70 -4.26 3.37 -22.66
CA ASP A 70 -5.28 4.39 -22.38
C ASP A 70 -6.69 3.79 -22.34
N ASP A 71 -6.94 2.77 -23.16
CA ASP A 71 -8.22 2.06 -23.22
C ASP A 71 -8.43 1.20 -21.96
N LEU A 72 -7.36 0.55 -21.48
CA LEU A 72 -7.39 -0.19 -20.21
C LEU A 72 -7.66 0.74 -19.01
N VAL A 73 -7.07 1.94 -18.99
CA VAL A 73 -7.31 2.93 -17.94
C VAL A 73 -8.78 3.37 -17.94
N ALA A 74 -9.37 3.61 -19.12
CA ALA A 74 -10.78 3.98 -19.24
C ALA A 74 -11.71 2.86 -18.72
N GLU A 75 -11.45 1.61 -19.11
CA GLU A 75 -12.20 0.43 -18.66
C GLU A 75 -12.14 0.26 -17.13
N LEU A 76 -10.95 0.37 -16.53
CA LEU A 76 -10.76 0.26 -15.08
C LEU A 76 -11.49 1.38 -14.32
N HIS A 77 -11.53 2.60 -14.89
CA HIS A 77 -12.29 3.71 -14.33
C HIS A 77 -13.80 3.44 -14.36
N GLU A 78 -14.32 2.87 -15.44
CA GLU A 78 -15.73 2.48 -15.57
C GLU A 78 -16.11 1.38 -14.57
N MET A 79 -15.30 0.32 -14.47
CA MET A 79 -15.50 -0.77 -13.50
C MET A 79 -15.48 -0.27 -12.05
N ARG A 80 -14.55 0.63 -11.73
CA ARG A 80 -14.44 1.22 -10.39
C ARG A 80 -15.62 2.14 -10.07
N GLY A 81 -16.17 2.82 -11.08
CA GLY A 81 -17.37 3.66 -10.95
C GLY A 81 -18.67 2.87 -10.80
N ALA A 82 -18.76 1.68 -11.40
CA ALA A 82 -19.91 0.78 -11.31
C ALA A 82 -20.01 0.01 -9.97
N SER A 83 -18.92 -0.04 -9.20
CA SER A 83 -18.84 -0.74 -7.91
C SER A 83 -19.15 0.18 -6.71
N LEU A 84 -20.37 0.74 -6.64
CA LEU A 84 -20.96 1.31 -5.43
C LEU A 84 -22.47 1.00 -5.41
N PRO A 85 -23.01 0.28 -4.41
CA PRO A 85 -24.41 0.43 -4.03
C PRO A 85 -24.67 1.80 -3.36
#